data_AF-A0A3D0M188-F1
#
_entry.id   AF-A0A3D0M188-F1
#
_cell.length_a   1.000
_cell.length_b   1.000
_cell.length_c   1.000
_cell.angle_alpha   90.00
_cell.angle_beta   90.00
_cell.angle_gamma   90.00
#
_symmetry.space_group_name_H-M   'P 1'
#
loop_
_entity.id
_entity.type
_entity.pdbx_description
1 polymer ?
#
loop_
_entity_poly.entity_id
_entity_poly.type
_entity_poly.pdbx_seq_one_letter_code
_entity_poly.pdbx_strand_id
1 'polypeptide(L)'
;VLPDSIDFSVPDDSIKFEQHLYCSEDGTFQTSLNQWESGVIKEELKNGAVCWLRNLDRKKWSLEIPYEVSGITTSMFPDLVVVRADAQGYVFDILEPHDPSRKDNYPKAVGLAKFAEKHWDKFGRIQLIRLKKGVDGHEHFYRLDMGKTTVRNKVRGITSNEELDRIFEADAIRED
;
A
#
# COMPACT_ATOMS: atom_id res chain seq x y z
N VAL A 1 0.48 -19.26 0.94
CA VAL A 1 -0.87 -19.65 0.46
C VAL A 1 -1.86 -18.95 1.37
N LEU A 2 -2.84 -18.26 0.80
CA LEU A 2 -3.92 -17.62 1.56
C LEU A 2 -4.84 -18.71 2.14
N PRO A 3 -5.33 -18.56 3.39
CA PRO A 3 -6.25 -19.54 3.98
C PRO A 3 -7.65 -19.43 3.36
N ASP A 4 -8.47 -20.47 3.49
CA ASP A 4 -9.86 -20.47 3.02
C ASP A 4 -10.76 -19.48 3.80
N SER A 5 -10.38 -19.16 5.03
CA SER A 5 -11.04 -18.15 5.87
C SER A 5 -10.03 -17.38 6.71
N ILE A 6 -10.38 -16.16 7.09
CA ILE A 6 -9.57 -15.32 7.99
C ILE A 6 -10.40 -14.83 9.17
N ASP A 7 -9.73 -14.64 10.31
CA ASP A 7 -10.33 -13.97 11.47
C ASP A 7 -10.17 -12.46 11.34
N PHE A 8 -11.25 -11.73 11.63
CA PHE A 8 -11.26 -10.27 11.62
C PHE A 8 -11.98 -9.71 12.84
N SER A 9 -11.47 -8.62 13.42
CA SER A 9 -12.16 -7.92 14.50
C SER A 9 -13.18 -6.96 13.91
N VAL A 10 -14.42 -7.06 14.37
CA VAL A 10 -15.53 -6.20 13.93
C VAL A 10 -15.91 -5.29 15.10
N PRO A 11 -15.23 -4.14 15.27
CA PRO A 11 -15.58 -3.17 16.30
C PRO A 11 -16.88 -2.43 15.96
N ASP A 12 -17.46 -1.73 16.95
CA ASP A 12 -18.75 -1.03 16.80
C ASP A 12 -18.75 0.08 15.74
N ASP A 13 -17.59 0.67 15.44
CA ASP A 13 -17.39 1.70 14.41
C ASP A 13 -17.13 1.11 13.01
N SER A 14 -17.22 -0.21 12.86
CA SER A 14 -17.00 -0.87 11.58
C SER A 14 -18.09 -0.52 10.56
N ILE A 15 -17.66 -0.40 9.30
CA ILE A 15 -18.55 -0.17 8.17
C ILE A 15 -18.42 -1.31 7.16
N LYS A 16 -19.42 -1.46 6.30
CA LYS A 16 -19.39 -2.43 5.20
C LYS A 16 -18.56 -1.88 4.04
N PHE A 17 -17.68 -2.71 3.52
CA PHE A 17 -16.97 -2.50 2.26
C PHE A 17 -17.34 -3.60 1.27
N GLU A 18 -17.34 -3.25 -0.01
CA GLU A 18 -17.56 -4.20 -1.10
C GLU A 18 -16.21 -4.75 -1.62
N GLN A 19 -16.28 -5.88 -2.32
CA GLN A 19 -15.17 -6.43 -3.10
C GLN A 19 -13.88 -6.68 -2.28
N HIS A 20 -14.01 -6.94 -0.98
CA HIS A 20 -12.89 -7.52 -0.24
C HIS A 20 -12.71 -8.98 -0.65
N LEU A 21 -11.47 -9.46 -0.72
CA LEU A 21 -11.14 -10.83 -1.15
C LEU A 21 -11.81 -11.90 -0.27
N TYR A 22 -12.01 -11.59 1.00
CA TYR A 22 -12.84 -12.37 1.93
C TYR A 22 -14.11 -11.59 2.21
N CYS A 23 -15.27 -12.12 1.81
CA CYS A 23 -16.55 -11.47 2.06
C CYS A 23 -17.57 -12.47 2.60
N SER A 24 -18.60 -11.94 3.24
CA SER A 24 -19.80 -12.69 3.61
C SER A 24 -20.59 -13.09 2.36
N GLU A 25 -21.60 -13.94 2.53
CA GLU A 25 -22.48 -14.38 1.42
C GLU A 25 -23.16 -13.22 0.69
N ASP A 26 -23.37 -12.08 1.38
CA ASP A 26 -23.93 -10.86 0.79
C ASP A 26 -22.92 -10.03 -0.03
N GLY A 27 -21.69 -10.53 -0.20
CA GLY A 27 -20.62 -9.87 -0.95
C GLY A 27 -19.93 -8.72 -0.17
N THR A 28 -20.28 -8.53 1.10
CA THR A 28 -19.72 -7.44 1.92
C THR A 28 -18.70 -7.93 2.93
N PHE A 29 -17.81 -7.02 3.33
CA PHE A 29 -16.82 -7.24 4.37
C PHE A 29 -16.89 -6.09 5.38
N GLN A 30 -17.10 -6.44 6.66
CA GLN A 30 -17.29 -5.45 7.72
C GLN A 30 -15.98 -5.24 8.48
N THR A 31 -15.49 -4.00 8.49
CA THR A 31 -14.21 -3.67 9.13
C THR A 31 -14.14 -2.18 9.49
N SER A 32 -13.22 -1.80 10.39
CA SER A 32 -12.83 -0.41 10.62
C SER A 32 -11.47 -0.17 9.96
N LEU A 33 -11.43 0.80 9.06
CA LEU A 33 -10.23 1.25 8.34
C LEU A 33 -9.95 2.70 8.69
N ASN A 34 -8.66 3.07 8.75
CA ASN A 34 -8.31 4.47 8.89
C ASN A 34 -8.70 5.26 7.62
N GLN A 35 -8.66 6.60 7.69
CA GLN A 35 -9.05 7.46 6.57
C GLN A 35 -8.25 7.20 5.29
N TRP A 36 -6.99 6.81 5.41
CA TRP A 36 -6.10 6.61 4.27
C TRP A 36 -6.33 5.25 3.61
N GLU A 37 -6.40 4.17 4.40
CA GLU A 37 -6.79 2.84 3.90
C GLU A 37 -8.15 2.92 3.19
N SER A 38 -9.16 3.48 3.87
CA SER A 38 -10.51 3.62 3.33
C SER A 38 -10.53 4.46 2.05
N GLY A 39 -9.78 5.56 2.01
CA GLY A 39 -9.72 6.44 0.85
C GLY A 39 -9.01 5.80 -0.35
N VAL A 40 -7.87 5.11 -0.13
CA VAL A 40 -7.17 4.38 -1.19
C VAL A 40 -8.07 3.30 -1.77
N ILE A 41 -8.73 2.48 -0.94
CA ILE A 41 -9.66 1.45 -1.42
C ILE A 41 -10.78 2.06 -2.26
N LYS A 42 -11.40 3.17 -1.82
CA LYS A 42 -12.46 3.84 -2.58
C LYS A 42 -11.97 4.34 -3.94
N GLU A 43 -10.77 4.91 -4.02
CA GLU A 43 -10.16 5.35 -5.28
C GLU A 43 -9.88 4.16 -6.20
N GLU A 44 -9.32 3.07 -5.67
CA GLU A 44 -9.03 1.86 -6.44
C GLU A 44 -10.28 1.16 -6.96
N LEU A 45 -11.33 1.05 -6.14
CA LEU A 45 -12.62 0.49 -6.56
C LEU A 45 -13.27 1.36 -7.65
N LYS A 46 -13.24 2.68 -7.50
CA LYS A 46 -13.70 3.62 -8.54
C LYS A 46 -12.91 3.46 -9.84
N ASN A 47 -11.62 3.15 -9.73
CA ASN A 47 -10.72 2.92 -10.86
C ASN A 47 -10.76 1.48 -11.40
N GLY A 48 -11.73 0.67 -10.98
CA GLY A 48 -12.02 -0.65 -11.55
C GLY A 48 -11.26 -1.81 -10.93
N ALA A 49 -10.79 -1.69 -9.68
CA ALA A 49 -10.29 -2.84 -8.94
C ALA A 49 -11.36 -3.95 -8.85
N VAL A 50 -10.92 -5.18 -9.06
CA VAL A 50 -11.75 -6.39 -8.99
C VAL A 50 -12.02 -6.75 -7.53
N CYS A 51 -10.96 -6.73 -6.73
CA CYS A 51 -11.04 -6.92 -5.28
C CYS A 51 -9.81 -6.37 -4.57
N TRP A 52 -9.86 -6.32 -3.24
CA TRP A 52 -8.74 -5.90 -2.39
C TRP A 52 -8.63 -6.78 -1.16
N LEU A 53 -7.42 -6.87 -0.60
CA LEU A 53 -7.12 -7.57 0.64
C LEU A 53 -6.42 -6.60 1.59
N ARG A 54 -6.96 -6.46 2.80
CA ARG A 54 -6.21 -5.84 3.91
C ARG A 54 -5.19 -6.86 4.43
N ASN A 55 -3.91 -6.55 4.28
CA ASN A 55 -2.83 -7.39 4.77
C ASN A 55 -2.63 -7.14 6.28
N LEU A 56 -3.09 -8.08 7.09
CA LEU A 56 -3.00 -7.95 8.55
C LEU A 56 -1.56 -8.15 9.03
N ASP A 57 -1.17 -7.44 10.08
CA ASP A 57 0.17 -7.55 10.68
C ASP A 57 0.38 -8.93 11.34
N ARG A 58 1.56 -9.56 11.10
CA ARG A 58 2.04 -10.80 11.74
C ARG A 58 1.08 -11.99 11.71
N LYS A 59 0.24 -12.13 10.68
CA LYS A 59 -0.45 -13.40 10.39
C LYS A 59 0.48 -14.31 9.59
N LYS A 60 0.25 -15.64 9.67
CA LYS A 60 1.04 -16.63 8.92
C LYS A 60 0.97 -16.45 7.40
N TRP A 61 -0.05 -15.75 6.92
CA TRP A 61 -0.30 -15.47 5.50
C TRP A 61 0.07 -14.04 5.10
N SER A 62 0.50 -13.20 6.03
CA SER A 62 0.80 -11.79 5.76
C SER A 62 1.92 -11.64 4.75
N LEU A 63 1.78 -10.67 3.86
CA LEU A 63 2.89 -10.19 3.07
C LEU A 63 3.85 -9.42 3.97
N GLU A 64 4.99 -10.01 4.25
CA GLU A 64 6.07 -9.42 5.03
C GLU A 64 7.20 -8.94 4.10
N ILE A 65 7.66 -7.71 4.32
CA ILE A 65 8.80 -7.14 3.61
C ILE A 65 9.87 -6.74 4.62
N PRO A 66 11.14 -7.19 4.45
CA PRO A 66 12.22 -6.77 5.32
C PRO A 66 12.67 -5.34 5.01
N TYR A 67 12.97 -4.58 6.06
CA TYR A 67 13.67 -3.30 5.98
C TYR A 67 14.77 -3.24 7.06
N GLU A 68 15.72 -2.32 6.90
CA GLU A 68 16.85 -2.17 7.82
C GLU A 68 16.75 -0.85 8.57
N VAL A 69 16.84 -0.89 9.90
CA VAL A 69 16.90 0.31 10.75
C VAL A 69 17.97 0.11 11.80
N SER A 70 18.91 1.06 11.90
CA SER A 70 20.04 0.98 12.84
C SER A 70 20.84 -0.33 12.75
N GLY A 71 21.00 -0.88 11.54
CA GLY A 71 21.71 -2.15 11.29
C GLY A 71 20.93 -3.42 11.66
N ILE A 72 19.67 -3.29 12.10
CA ILE A 72 18.79 -4.42 12.43
C ILE A 72 17.80 -4.61 11.29
N THR A 73 17.66 -5.86 10.82
CA THR A 73 16.59 -6.24 9.90
C THR A 73 15.28 -6.37 10.67
N THR A 74 14.27 -5.63 10.21
CA THR A 74 12.94 -5.54 10.82
C THR A 74 11.88 -5.81 9.75
N SER A 75 10.72 -6.30 10.18
CA SER A 75 9.58 -6.60 9.32
C SER A 75 8.65 -5.40 9.16
N MET A 76 8.24 -5.10 7.93
CA MET A 76 7.05 -4.28 7.66
C MET A 76 6.01 -5.08 6.88
N PHE A 77 4.76 -4.68 7.00
CA PHE A 77 3.61 -5.35 6.41
C PHE A 77 2.82 -4.31 5.64
N PRO A 78 2.96 -4.23 4.30
CA PRO A 78 2.23 -3.24 3.53
C PRO A 78 0.71 -3.41 3.69
N ASP A 79 -0.06 -2.35 3.85
CA ASP A 79 -1.45 -2.45 4.30
C ASP A 79 -2.39 -3.13 3.29
N LEU A 80 -2.22 -2.90 1.99
CA LEU A 80 -3.18 -3.31 0.97
C LEU A 80 -2.55 -4.09 -0.18
N VAL A 81 -3.23 -5.17 -0.58
CA VAL A 81 -3.04 -5.82 -1.87
C VAL A 81 -4.30 -5.61 -2.70
N VAL A 82 -4.18 -4.95 -3.84
CA VAL A 82 -5.30 -4.67 -4.76
C VAL A 82 -5.16 -5.53 -6.00
N VAL A 83 -6.28 -6.07 -6.47
CA VAL A 83 -6.36 -6.87 -7.70
C VAL A 83 -7.10 -6.09 -8.76
N ARG A 84 -6.45 -5.85 -9.90
CA ARG A 84 -7.05 -5.33 -11.12
C ARG A 84 -7.12 -6.45 -12.16
N ALA A 85 -7.85 -6.20 -13.25
CA ALA A 85 -7.84 -7.08 -14.42
C ALA A 85 -7.41 -6.29 -15.67
N ASP A 86 -6.66 -6.94 -16.54
CA ASP A 86 -6.36 -6.49 -17.90
C ASP A 86 -6.64 -7.62 -18.91
N ALA A 87 -6.24 -7.44 -20.16
CA ALA A 87 -6.46 -8.41 -21.22
C ALA A 87 -5.65 -9.72 -21.04
N GLN A 88 -4.63 -9.72 -20.17
CA GLN A 88 -3.76 -10.86 -19.89
C GLN A 88 -4.14 -11.61 -18.61
N GLY A 89 -4.95 -11.00 -17.73
CA GLY A 89 -5.50 -11.64 -16.54
C GLY A 89 -5.54 -10.71 -15.34
N TYR A 90 -5.30 -11.27 -14.15
CA TYR A 90 -5.26 -10.49 -12.92
C TYR A 90 -3.88 -9.89 -12.67
N VAL A 91 -3.86 -8.62 -12.28
CA VAL A 91 -2.67 -7.86 -11.91
C VAL A 91 -2.77 -7.50 -10.44
N PHE A 92 -1.72 -7.80 -9.68
CA PHE A 92 -1.65 -7.55 -8.25
C PHE A 92 -0.81 -6.32 -7.95
N ASP A 93 -1.33 -5.43 -7.12
CA ASP A 93 -0.65 -4.21 -6.70
C ASP A 93 -0.47 -4.21 -5.19
N ILE A 94 0.70 -3.75 -4.73
CA ILE A 94 0.98 -3.51 -3.31
C ILE A 94 0.86 -2.00 -3.08
N LEU A 95 -0.11 -1.60 -2.25
CA LEU A 95 -0.37 -0.20 -1.94
C LEU A 95 -0.16 0.03 -0.44
N GLU A 96 0.81 0.86 -0.09
CA GLU A 96 1.19 1.20 1.28
C GLU A 96 0.82 2.68 1.57
N PRO A 97 -0.43 2.98 1.99
CA PRO A 97 -0.74 4.27 2.60
C PRO A 97 0.11 4.48 3.85
N HIS A 98 0.81 5.61 3.92
CA HIS A 98 1.88 5.80 4.90
C HIS A 98 1.90 7.17 5.55
N ASP A 99 2.27 7.20 6.84
CA ASP A 99 2.28 8.41 7.65
C ASP A 99 3.62 9.13 7.55
N PRO A 100 3.66 10.31 6.90
CA PRO A 100 4.91 11.04 6.75
C PRO A 100 5.54 11.46 8.07
N SER A 101 4.77 11.57 9.17
CA SER A 101 5.25 12.03 10.48
C SER A 101 6.08 10.99 11.24
N ARG A 102 6.11 9.73 10.79
CA ARG A 102 6.78 8.62 11.48
C ARG A 102 8.29 8.64 11.23
N LYS A 103 9.08 8.45 12.30
CA LYS A 103 10.55 8.47 12.25
C LYS A 103 11.15 7.33 11.43
N ASP A 104 10.44 6.20 11.32
CA ASP A 104 10.84 5.00 10.57
C ASP A 104 10.30 4.96 9.14
N ASN A 105 9.93 6.12 8.58
CA ASN A 105 9.36 6.22 7.23
C ASN A 105 10.41 5.95 6.12
N TYR A 106 11.54 6.66 6.09
CA TYR A 106 12.56 6.42 5.06
C TYR A 106 13.11 4.98 5.08
N PRO A 107 13.40 4.33 6.23
CA PRO A 107 13.87 2.95 6.25
C PRO A 107 12.87 1.97 5.61
N LYS A 108 11.57 2.17 5.87
CA LYS A 108 10.50 1.38 5.25
C LYS A 108 10.39 1.62 3.75
N ALA A 109 10.47 2.88 3.30
CA ALA A 109 10.51 3.22 1.88
C ALA A 109 11.70 2.54 1.17
N VAL A 110 12.89 2.57 1.78
CA VAL A 110 14.09 1.87 1.29
C VAL A 110 13.86 0.35 1.24
N GLY A 111 13.24 -0.23 2.27
CA GLY A 111 12.86 -1.65 2.29
C GLY A 111 11.90 -2.01 1.16
N LEU A 112 10.88 -1.19 0.91
CA LEU A 112 9.91 -1.38 -0.18
C LEU A 112 10.61 -1.31 -1.54
N ALA A 113 11.53 -0.36 -1.71
CA ALA A 113 12.32 -0.22 -2.93
C ALA A 113 13.28 -1.40 -3.16
N LYS A 114 13.91 -1.92 -2.09
CA LYS A 114 14.74 -3.15 -2.14
C LYS A 114 13.90 -4.39 -2.49
N PHE A 115 12.67 -4.47 -1.99
CA PHE A 115 11.71 -5.52 -2.37
C PHE A 115 11.33 -5.43 -3.84
N ALA A 116 10.95 -4.23 -4.30
CA ALA A 116 10.59 -3.99 -5.69
C ALA A 116 11.74 -4.35 -6.66
N GLU A 117 13.00 -4.10 -6.29
CA GLU A 117 14.14 -4.49 -7.13
C GLU A 117 14.15 -5.98 -7.49
N LYS A 118 13.70 -6.83 -6.56
CA LYS A 118 13.71 -8.29 -6.72
C LYS A 118 12.40 -8.85 -7.29
N HIS A 119 11.32 -8.07 -7.26
CA HIS A 119 9.96 -8.58 -7.44
C HIS A 119 9.04 -7.70 -8.29
N TRP A 120 9.54 -6.60 -8.87
CA TRP A 120 8.72 -5.67 -9.67
C TRP A 120 7.98 -6.36 -10.81
N ASP A 121 8.51 -7.46 -11.35
CA ASP A 121 7.94 -8.23 -12.46
C ASP A 121 6.71 -9.06 -12.05
N LYS A 122 6.46 -9.22 -10.75
CA LYS A 122 5.32 -9.97 -10.19
C LYS A 122 4.12 -9.09 -9.83
N PHE A 123 4.30 -7.78 -9.82
CA PHE A 123 3.29 -6.83 -9.37
C PHE A 123 3.11 -5.73 -10.43
N GLY A 124 1.88 -5.24 -10.60
CA GLY A 124 1.62 -4.10 -11.49
C GLY A 124 2.19 -2.80 -10.92
N ARG A 125 1.94 -2.57 -9.63
CA ARG A 125 2.35 -1.39 -8.89
C ARG A 125 2.88 -1.80 -7.51
N ILE A 126 3.92 -1.12 -7.05
CA ILE A 126 4.41 -1.22 -5.66
C ILE A 126 4.56 0.21 -5.15
N GLN A 127 3.51 0.72 -4.50
CA GLN A 127 3.39 2.14 -4.21
C GLN A 127 3.48 2.45 -2.72
N LEU A 128 4.28 3.47 -2.40
CA LEU A 128 4.19 4.19 -1.14
C LEU A 128 3.31 5.42 -1.35
N ILE A 129 2.27 5.58 -0.53
CA ILE A 129 1.19 6.55 -0.76
C ILE A 129 1.10 7.51 0.42
N ARG A 130 0.97 8.81 0.17
CA ARG A 130 0.74 9.83 1.20
C ARG A 130 -0.54 10.60 0.90
N LEU A 131 -1.40 10.75 1.90
CA LEU A 131 -2.52 11.70 1.84
C LEU A 131 -2.00 13.10 2.17
N LYS A 132 -2.15 14.06 1.26
CA LYS A 132 -1.75 15.46 1.46
C LYS A 132 -2.75 16.41 0.85
N LYS A 133 -2.85 17.61 1.42
CA LYS A 133 -3.65 18.71 0.86
C LYS A 133 -2.98 19.25 -0.40
N GLY A 134 -3.69 19.24 -1.52
CA GLY A 134 -3.25 19.82 -2.79
C GLY A 134 -3.40 21.35 -2.84
N VAL A 135 -2.96 21.92 -3.96
CA VAL A 135 -3.06 23.38 -4.22
C VAL A 135 -4.51 23.87 -4.35
N ASP A 136 -5.43 22.97 -4.70
CA ASP A 136 -6.88 23.20 -4.77
C ASP A 136 -7.55 23.16 -3.39
N GLY A 137 -6.78 22.89 -2.34
CA GLY A 137 -7.26 22.83 -0.97
C GLY A 137 -7.99 21.53 -0.60
N HIS A 138 -7.97 20.50 -1.44
CA HIS A 138 -8.55 19.19 -1.14
C HIS A 138 -7.46 18.18 -0.79
N GLU A 139 -7.81 17.10 -0.10
CA GLU A 139 -6.86 16.01 0.17
C GLU A 139 -6.76 15.08 -1.03
N HIS A 140 -5.53 14.70 -1.41
CA HIS A 140 -5.24 13.78 -2.50
C HIS A 140 -4.21 12.74 -2.10
N PHE A 141 -4.27 11.59 -2.77
CA PHE A 141 -3.28 10.53 -2.65
C PHE A 141 -2.13 10.77 -3.63
N TYR A 142 -0.95 11.05 -3.08
CA TYR A 142 0.29 11.17 -3.82
C TYR A 142 1.06 9.86 -3.73
N ARG A 143 1.42 9.29 -4.87
CA ARG A 143 1.90 7.91 -5.01
C ARG A 143 3.32 7.88 -5.57
N LEU A 144 4.25 7.29 -4.82
CA LEU A 144 5.58 6.93 -5.31
C LEU A 144 5.62 5.45 -5.68
N ASP A 145 5.80 5.17 -6.97
CA ASP A 145 5.80 3.81 -7.50
C ASP A 145 7.22 3.23 -7.59
N MET A 146 7.53 2.32 -6.68
CA MET A 146 8.80 1.58 -6.61
C MET A 146 8.96 0.56 -7.74
N GLY A 147 7.89 0.27 -8.50
CA GLY A 147 7.99 -0.50 -9.75
C GLY A 147 8.83 0.23 -10.79
N LYS A 148 8.82 1.58 -10.79
CA LYS A 148 9.59 2.41 -11.72
C LYS A 148 11.06 2.46 -11.30
N THR A 149 11.95 2.02 -12.20
CA THR A 149 13.40 1.96 -11.95
C THR A 149 13.99 3.31 -11.50
N THR A 150 13.53 4.42 -12.06
CA THR A 150 14.01 5.77 -11.68
C THR A 150 13.67 6.13 -10.25
N VAL A 151 12.42 5.90 -9.83
CA VAL A 151 11.95 6.14 -8.45
C VAL A 151 12.64 5.19 -7.49
N ARG A 152 12.66 3.89 -7.82
CA ARG A 152 13.28 2.85 -7.00
C ARG A 152 14.75 3.13 -6.69
N ASN A 153 15.53 3.52 -7.70
CA ASN A 153 16.95 3.82 -7.52
C ASN A 153 17.19 5.05 -6.65
N LYS A 154 16.38 6.10 -6.81
CA LYS A 154 16.43 7.28 -5.93
C LYS A 154 16.14 6.89 -4.48
N VAL A 155 15.03 6.18 -4.25
CA VAL A 155 14.59 5.81 -2.90
C VAL A 155 15.58 4.87 -2.21
N ARG A 156 16.20 3.92 -2.92
CA ARG A 156 17.24 3.04 -2.33
C ARG A 156 18.47 3.79 -1.83
N GLY A 157 18.74 4.99 -2.35
CA GLY A 157 19.92 5.78 -2.02
C GLY A 157 19.73 6.75 -0.86
N ILE A 158 18.52 6.91 -0.34
CA ILE A 158 18.24 7.89 0.73
C ILE A 158 18.60 7.35 2.11
N THR A 159 18.84 8.28 3.03
CA THR A 159 19.21 8.03 4.42
C THR A 159 18.41 8.89 5.41
N SER A 160 17.48 9.71 4.91
CA SER A 160 16.65 10.60 5.74
C SER A 160 15.23 10.78 5.21
N ASN A 161 14.32 11.25 6.08
CA ASN A 161 12.96 11.59 5.69
C ASN A 161 12.92 12.81 4.77
N GLU A 162 13.82 13.78 4.94
CA GLU A 162 13.92 14.98 4.09
C GLU A 162 14.32 14.63 2.64
N GLU A 163 15.10 13.57 2.45
CA GLU A 163 15.39 13.04 1.12
C GLU A 163 14.17 12.34 0.52
N LEU A 164 13.44 11.54 1.31
CA LEU A 164 12.17 10.93 0.87
C LEU A 164 11.15 12.00 0.48
N ASP A 165 11.05 13.08 1.25
CA ASP A 165 10.14 14.19 0.98
C ASP A 165 10.45 14.89 -0.33
N ARG A 166 11.74 15.11 -0.63
CA ARG A 166 12.18 15.65 -1.93
C ARG A 166 11.83 14.74 -3.10
N ILE A 167 11.92 13.42 -2.93
CA ILE A 167 11.48 12.47 -3.96
C ILE A 167 9.97 12.53 -4.14
N PHE A 168 9.19 12.60 -3.06
CA PHE A 168 7.73 12.77 -3.17
C PHE A 168 7.36 14.04 -3.93
N GLU A 169 8.01 15.17 -3.66
CA GLU A 169 7.76 16.43 -4.36
C GLU A 169 8.09 16.34 -5.86
N ALA A 170 9.16 15.63 -6.21
CA ALA A 170 9.64 15.55 -7.59
C ALA A 170 8.94 14.47 -8.43
N ASP A 171 8.60 13.33 -7.84
CA ASP A 171 8.27 12.11 -8.58
C ASP A 171 6.89 11.52 -8.23
N ALA A 172 6.19 12.00 -7.19
CA ALA A 172 4.88 11.44 -6.84
C ALA A 172 3.79 11.87 -7.83
N ILE A 173 2.89 10.94 -8.13
CA ILE A 173 1.76 11.16 -9.04
C ILE A 173 0.43 11.00 -8.31
N ARG A 174 -0.63 11.56 -8.89
CA ARG A 174 -2.02 11.37 -8.50
C ARG A 174 -2.73 10.44 -9.49
N GLU A 175 -3.81 9.81 -9.06
CA GLU A 175 -4.62 8.87 -9.87
C GLU A 175 -6.13 9.19 -9.86
N ASP A 176 -6.51 10.38 -9.37
CA ASP A 176 -7.90 10.85 -9.23
C ASP A 176 -8.37 11.81 -10.34
#